data_AF-A0A1F9AFX1-F1
#
_entry.id   AF-A0A1F9AFX1-F1
#
_cell.length_a   1.000
_cell.length_b   1.000
_cell.length_c   1.000
_cell.angle_alpha   90.00
_cell.angle_beta   90.00
_cell.angle_gamma   90.00
#
_symmetry.space_group_name_H-M   'P 1'
#
loop_
_entity.id
_entity.type
_entity.pdbx_description
1 polymer ?
#
loop_
_entity_poly.entity_id
_entity_poly.type
_entity_poly.pdbx_seq_one_letter_code
_entity_poly.pdbx_strand_id
1 'polypeptide(L)'
;MRDIVRTAKNSLIGGKTMKRIFIISCISLLLACNAFAERKGGSDMKPQNDINAILSCFGYGYKVSVTINGVPTSIKGGKSESMRLFNQDNEMAKSAPPEMKKLFMLKPGENQIQIEYKKEGTANDKLTLSLELEGYPAPVFLLYSAKKPSGKVTKSVILQKAVPQDFKPVFISDEGENKSAFVHVSTMDATITPILNNVKGMTLAGMPGSIPLEGVKPGKNELVIKYKADPSSTKELKFAVITPEWKKFITKKITDPSEKEEKFTFNVK
;
A
#
# COMPACT_ATOMS: atom_id res chain seq x y z
N MET A 1 -14.75 71.78 3.37
CA MET A 1 -13.90 71.63 4.58
C MET A 1 -13.35 70.23 4.55
N ARG A 2 -12.14 70.05 3.99
CA ARG A 2 -10.84 70.03 4.69
C ARG A 2 -10.57 68.68 5.35
N ASP A 3 -9.60 67.96 4.77
CA ASP A 3 -8.38 67.45 5.42
C ASP A 3 -8.50 66.39 6.54
N ILE A 4 -7.61 65.43 6.79
CA ILE A 4 -6.47 64.75 6.14
C ILE A 4 -5.84 63.91 7.30
N VAL A 5 -5.41 62.67 7.01
CA VAL A 5 -4.25 61.96 7.62
C VAL A 5 -4.33 61.22 8.98
N ARG A 6 -3.99 59.91 8.88
CA ARG A 6 -3.20 58.99 9.73
C ARG A 6 -3.23 59.13 11.27
N THR A 7 -3.30 57.98 11.95
CA THR A 7 -2.10 57.31 12.52
C THR A 7 -2.45 55.91 13.05
N ALA A 8 -1.58 54.96 12.71
CA ALA A 8 -1.57 53.57 13.19
C ALA A 8 -1.00 53.46 14.61
N LYS A 9 -1.47 52.50 15.41
CA LYS A 9 -0.64 51.80 16.41
C LYS A 9 -1.20 50.42 16.79
N ASN A 10 -0.38 49.43 16.45
CA ASN A 10 -0.28 48.01 16.79
C ASN A 10 -1.02 47.47 18.04
N SER A 11 -1.57 46.26 17.90
CA SER A 11 -1.12 45.10 18.70
C SER A 11 -1.28 43.80 17.91
N LEU A 12 -0.16 43.07 17.78
CA LEU A 12 -0.09 41.69 17.32
C LEU A 12 -0.85 40.78 18.29
N ILE A 13 -1.49 39.72 17.79
CA ILE A 13 -1.53 38.34 18.33
C ILE A 13 -2.23 37.41 17.29
N GLY A 14 -1.51 36.35 16.87
CA GLY A 14 -2.02 35.06 16.34
C GLY A 14 -2.78 35.06 15.00
N GLY A 15 -2.32 34.52 13.88
CA GLY A 15 -1.32 33.47 13.65
C GLY A 15 -1.96 32.10 13.35
N LYS A 16 -2.17 31.82 12.05
CA LYS A 16 -2.37 30.51 11.39
C LYS A 16 -3.72 29.78 11.54
N THR A 17 -4.63 30.00 10.58
CA THR A 17 -5.67 28.99 10.22
C THR A 17 -6.22 29.23 8.80
N MET A 18 -5.41 29.01 7.76
CA MET A 18 -5.94 28.77 6.40
C MET A 18 -4.80 28.32 5.48
N LYS A 19 -4.53 27.00 5.43
CA LYS A 19 -3.71 26.33 4.41
C LYS A 19 -3.76 24.80 4.62
N ARG A 20 -4.96 24.20 4.60
CA ARG A 20 -5.14 22.73 4.69
C ARG A 20 -6.29 22.18 3.83
N ILE A 21 -6.63 22.86 2.74
CA ILE A 21 -7.58 22.34 1.76
C ILE A 21 -7.00 22.61 0.37
N PHE A 22 -5.99 21.86 -0.05
CA PHE A 22 -5.57 21.82 -1.47
C PHE A 22 -4.70 20.61 -1.87
N ILE A 23 -4.66 19.55 -1.05
CA ILE A 23 -3.90 18.31 -1.38
C ILE A 23 -4.79 17.08 -1.12
N ILE A 24 -6.01 17.05 -1.68
CA ILE A 24 -6.89 15.86 -1.71
C ILE A 24 -7.65 15.78 -3.06
N SER A 25 -7.03 16.21 -4.17
CA SER A 25 -7.68 16.20 -5.49
C SER A 25 -6.87 15.47 -6.58
N CYS A 26 -5.57 15.23 -6.37
CA CYS A 26 -4.73 14.63 -7.42
C CYS A 26 -4.75 13.09 -7.49
N ILE A 27 -5.26 12.38 -6.48
CA ILE A 27 -5.34 10.91 -6.52
C ILE A 27 -6.62 10.45 -7.23
N SER A 28 -7.73 11.18 -7.06
CA SER A 28 -9.03 10.87 -7.66
C SER A 28 -9.05 11.10 -9.18
N LEU A 29 -8.26 12.06 -9.67
CA LEU A 29 -8.23 12.40 -11.10
C LEU A 29 -7.45 11.38 -11.95
N LEU A 30 -6.46 10.69 -11.37
CA LEU A 30 -5.65 9.67 -12.07
C LEU A 30 -6.37 8.32 -12.22
N LEU A 31 -7.39 8.03 -11.40
CA LEU A 31 -8.24 6.85 -11.55
C LEU A 31 -9.43 7.11 -12.50
N ALA A 32 -9.92 8.35 -12.57
CA ALA A 32 -11.07 8.70 -13.42
C ALA A 32 -10.74 8.78 -14.93
N CYS A 33 -9.49 9.10 -15.32
CA CYS A 33 -9.12 9.18 -16.73
C CYS A 33 -9.04 7.83 -17.46
N ASN A 34 -8.96 6.69 -16.75
CA ASN A 34 -8.90 5.37 -17.37
C ASN A 34 -10.27 4.80 -17.74
N ALA A 35 -11.36 5.23 -17.08
CA ALA A 35 -12.70 4.72 -17.36
C ALA A 35 -13.30 5.27 -18.69
N PHE A 36 -12.68 6.29 -19.30
CA PHE A 36 -13.17 6.93 -20.52
C PHE A 36 -12.39 6.60 -21.80
N ALA A 37 -11.30 5.83 -21.71
CA ALA A 37 -10.46 5.49 -22.86
C ALA A 37 -10.77 4.12 -23.51
N GLU A 38 -11.64 3.28 -22.91
CA GLU A 38 -11.93 1.92 -23.39
C GLU A 38 -12.99 1.82 -24.52
N ARG A 39 -13.31 2.92 -25.21
CA ARG A 39 -14.16 2.87 -26.41
C ARG A 39 -13.48 3.46 -27.63
N LYS A 40 -12.57 2.70 -28.21
CA LYS A 40 -12.51 2.36 -29.65
C LYS A 40 -11.12 1.83 -30.01
N GLY A 41 -11.07 0.59 -30.48
CA GLY A 41 -9.89 0.05 -31.15
C GLY A 41 -9.78 -1.45 -30.93
N GLY A 42 -10.36 -2.24 -31.82
CA GLY A 42 -9.95 -3.63 -31.96
C GLY A 42 -8.51 -3.65 -32.43
N SER A 43 -7.64 -4.30 -31.66
CA SER A 43 -6.31 -4.68 -32.12
C SER A 43 -6.07 -6.15 -31.76
N ASP A 44 -5.79 -6.94 -32.79
CA ASP A 44 -5.20 -8.27 -32.70
C ASP A 44 -3.77 -8.16 -32.15
N MET A 45 -3.63 -7.69 -30.91
CA MET A 45 -2.38 -7.82 -30.15
C MET A 45 -2.38 -9.20 -29.52
N LYS A 46 -1.35 -10.01 -29.85
CA LYS A 46 -1.00 -11.20 -29.06
C LYS A 46 -1.11 -10.85 -27.58
N PRO A 47 -1.68 -11.71 -26.72
CA PRO A 47 -1.79 -11.43 -25.29
C PRO A 47 -0.38 -11.33 -24.71
N GLN A 48 0.17 -10.12 -24.75
CA GLN A 48 1.46 -9.79 -24.18
C GLN A 48 1.33 -10.05 -22.68
N ASN A 49 2.34 -10.70 -22.10
CA ASN A 49 2.40 -11.00 -20.67
C ASN A 49 2.56 -9.69 -19.89
N ASP A 50 1.48 -8.90 -19.82
CA ASP A 50 1.54 -7.56 -19.32
C ASP A 50 1.42 -7.59 -17.79
N ILE A 51 2.57 -7.47 -17.14
CA ILE A 51 2.66 -7.37 -15.69
C ILE A 51 2.63 -5.89 -15.36
N ASN A 52 1.55 -5.48 -14.70
CA ASN A 52 1.36 -4.13 -14.19
C ASN A 52 1.38 -4.18 -12.66
N ALA A 53 2.32 -3.47 -12.07
CA ALA A 53 2.46 -3.39 -10.63
C ALA A 53 2.58 -1.95 -10.14
N ILE A 54 2.26 -1.74 -8.87
CA ILE A 54 2.46 -0.47 -8.17
C ILE A 54 3.42 -0.74 -7.02
N LEU A 55 4.57 -0.07 -7.05
CA LEU A 55 5.47 0.02 -5.91
C LEU A 55 5.09 1.27 -5.11
N SER A 56 4.61 1.07 -3.88
CA SER A 56 4.20 2.14 -2.96
C SER A 56 5.10 2.15 -1.74
N CYS A 57 5.45 3.35 -1.27
CA CYS A 57 6.27 3.58 -0.09
C CYS A 57 5.68 4.70 0.75
N PHE A 58 5.19 4.34 1.94
CA PHE A 58 4.86 5.26 3.02
C PHE A 58 6.06 5.30 3.97
N GLY A 59 7.02 6.17 3.68
CA GLY A 59 8.32 6.21 4.36
C GLY A 59 8.56 7.50 5.14
N TYR A 60 7.52 8.10 5.73
CA TYR A 60 7.70 9.31 6.55
C TYR A 60 8.74 9.05 7.64
N GLY A 61 9.75 9.92 7.75
CA GLY A 61 10.85 9.75 8.71
C GLY A 61 11.84 8.64 8.36
N TYR A 62 11.81 8.09 7.15
CA TYR A 62 12.78 7.11 6.65
C TYR A 62 13.39 7.56 5.32
N LYS A 63 14.70 7.37 5.18
CA LYS A 63 15.37 7.32 3.89
C LYS A 63 15.36 5.88 3.40
N VAL A 64 15.02 5.69 2.13
CA VAL A 64 14.84 4.38 1.50
C VAL A 64 15.56 4.37 0.15
N SER A 65 16.17 3.23 -0.17
CA SER A 65 16.68 2.91 -1.51
C SER A 65 16.09 1.57 -1.92
N VAL A 66 15.53 1.50 -3.13
CA VAL A 66 14.92 0.28 -3.66
C VAL A 66 15.48 0.01 -5.03
N THR A 67 15.95 -1.23 -5.24
CA THR A 67 16.47 -1.74 -6.50
C THR A 67 15.69 -3.00 -6.85
N ILE A 68 15.21 -3.11 -8.09
CA ILE A 68 14.51 -4.30 -8.58
C ILE A 68 15.25 -4.81 -9.82
N ASN A 69 15.61 -6.11 -9.82
CA ASN A 69 16.40 -6.74 -10.88
C ASN A 69 17.68 -5.95 -11.22
N GLY A 70 18.33 -5.36 -10.21
CA GLY A 70 19.53 -4.53 -10.38
C GLY A 70 19.27 -3.09 -10.86
N VAL A 71 18.03 -2.72 -11.17
CA VAL A 71 17.65 -1.36 -11.61
C VAL A 71 17.16 -0.53 -10.42
N PRO A 72 17.78 0.62 -10.12
CA PRO A 72 17.33 1.49 -9.03
C PRO A 72 16.00 2.17 -9.37
N THR A 73 15.11 2.22 -8.40
CA THR A 73 13.82 2.91 -8.51
C THR A 73 13.95 4.40 -8.14
N SER A 74 12.88 5.17 -8.31
CA SER A 74 12.81 6.56 -7.86
C SER A 74 12.35 6.74 -6.41
N ILE A 75 12.03 5.65 -5.69
CA ILE A 75 11.59 5.71 -4.29
C ILE A 75 12.76 6.13 -3.40
N LYS A 76 12.54 7.16 -2.58
CA LYS A 76 13.55 7.73 -1.67
C LYS A 76 13.11 7.74 -0.20
N GLY A 77 11.81 7.62 0.06
CA GLY A 77 11.24 7.78 1.40
C GLY A 77 11.05 9.25 1.79
N GLY A 78 10.82 9.50 3.09
CA GLY A 78 10.54 10.81 3.67
C GLY A 78 9.10 11.31 3.47
N LYS A 79 8.36 10.69 2.55
CA LYS A 79 6.96 11.00 2.22
C LYS A 79 6.24 9.75 1.71
N SER A 80 4.98 9.93 1.29
CA SER A 80 4.27 8.93 0.48
C SER A 80 4.69 9.05 -0.98
N GLU A 81 5.18 7.95 -1.56
CA GLU A 81 5.63 7.85 -2.94
C GLU A 81 5.09 6.57 -3.57
N SER A 82 4.62 6.64 -4.81
CA SER A 82 4.23 5.47 -5.57
C SER A 82 4.74 5.58 -7.01
N MET A 83 5.07 4.45 -7.61
CA MET A 83 5.41 4.37 -9.03
C MET A 83 4.78 3.13 -9.66
N ARG A 84 4.30 3.27 -10.89
CA ARG A 84 3.88 2.12 -11.70
C ARG A 84 5.11 1.47 -12.30
N LEU A 85 5.11 0.14 -12.28
CA LEU A 85 6.15 -0.71 -12.81
C LEU A 85 5.52 -1.63 -13.86
N PHE A 86 6.25 -1.80 -14.95
CA PHE A 86 5.83 -2.54 -16.12
C PHE A 86 6.81 -3.67 -16.41
N ASN A 87 6.35 -4.65 -17.18
CA ASN A 87 7.22 -5.65 -17.78
C ASN A 87 8.26 -4.98 -18.70
N GLN A 88 9.52 -5.42 -18.62
CA GLN A 88 10.63 -4.98 -19.47
C GLN A 88 10.32 -5.14 -20.98
N ASP A 89 9.51 -6.15 -21.34
CA ASP A 89 9.14 -6.48 -22.72
C ASP A 89 7.81 -5.84 -23.16
N ASN A 90 7.30 -4.86 -22.39
CA ASN A 90 6.08 -4.13 -22.72
C ASN A 90 6.30 -3.25 -23.98
N GLU A 91 5.35 -3.20 -24.91
CA GLU A 91 5.46 -2.42 -26.15
C GLU A 91 5.76 -0.93 -25.91
N MET A 92 5.21 -0.35 -24.84
CA MET A 92 5.47 1.04 -24.46
C MET A 92 6.95 1.30 -24.16
N ALA A 93 7.72 0.26 -23.78
CA ALA A 93 9.17 0.40 -23.54
C ALA A 93 9.93 0.80 -24.81
N LYS A 94 9.46 0.40 -26.00
CA LYS A 94 10.11 0.68 -27.28
C LYS A 94 10.07 2.16 -27.64
N SER A 95 9.00 2.86 -27.27
CA SER A 95 8.79 4.28 -27.53
C SER A 95 8.98 5.16 -26.30
N ALA A 96 9.27 4.59 -25.13
CA ALA A 96 9.47 5.33 -23.90
C ALA A 96 10.74 6.21 -23.95
N PRO A 97 10.65 7.49 -23.55
CA PRO A 97 11.81 8.35 -23.30
C PRO A 97 12.81 7.73 -22.31
N PRO A 98 14.11 8.06 -22.40
CA PRO A 98 15.16 7.49 -21.55
C PRO A 98 14.84 7.54 -20.04
N GLU A 99 14.24 8.64 -19.57
CA GLU A 99 13.86 8.84 -18.17
C GLU A 99 12.74 7.91 -17.69
N MET A 100 11.91 7.40 -18.60
CA MET A 100 10.82 6.48 -18.33
C MET A 100 11.22 5.01 -18.49
N LYS A 101 12.37 4.71 -19.11
CA LYS A 101 12.84 3.31 -19.28
C LYS A 101 12.98 2.57 -17.95
N LYS A 102 13.31 3.29 -16.87
CA LYS A 102 13.37 2.72 -15.51
C LYS A 102 12.02 2.19 -15.00
N LEU A 103 10.89 2.50 -15.62
CA LEU A 103 9.60 1.94 -15.21
C LEU A 103 9.41 0.50 -15.72
N PHE A 104 10.18 0.08 -16.73
CA PHE A 104 10.09 -1.22 -17.40
C PHE A 104 11.16 -2.17 -16.85
N MET A 105 11.00 -2.60 -15.59
CA MET A 105 12.02 -3.36 -14.85
C MET A 105 11.55 -4.74 -14.38
N LEU A 106 10.27 -5.07 -14.56
CA LEU A 106 9.71 -6.35 -14.13
C LEU A 106 9.84 -7.39 -15.24
N LYS A 107 9.83 -8.66 -14.88
CA LYS A 107 9.72 -9.78 -15.82
C LYS A 107 8.76 -10.84 -15.30
N PRO A 108 8.15 -11.68 -16.16
CA PRO A 108 7.44 -12.86 -15.70
C PRO A 108 8.38 -13.80 -14.93
N GLY A 109 7.85 -14.45 -13.88
CA GLY A 109 8.62 -15.33 -13.00
C GLY A 109 9.35 -14.56 -11.91
N GLU A 110 10.58 -14.96 -11.62
CA GLU A 110 11.34 -14.44 -10.47
C GLU A 110 11.85 -13.01 -10.69
N ASN A 111 11.58 -12.14 -9.71
CA ASN A 111 12.10 -10.77 -9.65
C ASN A 111 12.78 -10.54 -8.31
N GLN A 112 14.01 -10.04 -8.32
CA GLN A 112 14.74 -9.72 -7.10
C GLN A 112 14.46 -8.28 -6.67
N ILE A 113 14.05 -8.09 -5.42
CA ILE A 113 13.84 -6.80 -4.76
C ILE A 113 14.91 -6.64 -3.69
N GLN A 114 15.63 -5.53 -3.74
CA GLN A 114 16.61 -5.12 -2.75
C GLN A 114 16.16 -3.79 -2.14
N ILE A 115 16.15 -3.69 -0.82
CA ILE A 115 15.75 -2.50 -0.08
C ILE A 115 16.80 -2.21 0.98
N GLU A 116 17.25 -0.96 1.04
CA GLU A 116 17.99 -0.43 2.16
C GLU A 116 17.21 0.74 2.77
N TYR A 117 17.09 0.78 4.10
CA TYR A 117 16.40 1.87 4.77
C TYR A 117 17.12 2.32 6.03
N LYS A 118 16.95 3.60 6.36
CA LYS A 118 17.45 4.23 7.58
C LYS A 118 16.41 5.22 8.10
N LYS A 119 16.12 5.16 9.40
CA LYS A 119 15.24 6.09 10.10
C LYS A 119 15.97 7.41 10.34
N GLU A 120 15.34 8.51 9.97
CA GLU A 120 15.85 9.88 10.13
C GLU A 120 14.85 10.77 10.91
N GLY A 121 13.61 10.31 11.05
CA GLY A 121 12.54 11.00 11.78
C GLY A 121 12.43 10.60 13.25
N THR A 122 11.19 10.66 13.75
CA THR A 122 10.85 10.46 15.17
C THR A 122 10.54 9.00 15.49
N ALA A 123 10.40 8.68 16.78
CA ALA A 123 10.04 7.34 17.24
C ALA A 123 8.72 6.82 16.64
N ASN A 124 7.75 7.71 16.37
CA ASN A 124 6.41 7.35 15.87
C ASN A 124 6.37 7.10 14.36
N ASP A 125 7.43 7.45 13.64
CA ASP A 125 7.50 7.28 12.20
C ASP A 125 7.59 5.80 11.82
N LYS A 126 6.90 5.45 10.73
CA LYS A 126 6.76 4.08 10.24
C LYS A 126 7.11 4.02 8.76
N LEU A 127 7.73 2.93 8.37
CA LEU A 127 7.98 2.56 6.99
C LEU A 127 7.00 1.46 6.60
N THR A 128 6.28 1.66 5.50
CA THR A 128 5.57 0.60 4.80
C THR A 128 5.92 0.68 3.32
N LEU A 129 6.38 -0.41 2.75
CA LEU A 129 6.66 -0.52 1.33
C LEU A 129 5.96 -1.75 0.77
N SER A 130 5.16 -1.59 -0.27
CA SER A 130 4.42 -2.67 -0.92
C SER A 130 4.67 -2.72 -2.42
N LEU A 131 4.73 -3.94 -2.96
CA LEU A 131 4.60 -4.18 -4.40
C LEU A 131 3.25 -4.88 -4.61
N GLU A 132 2.35 -4.19 -5.31
CA GLU A 132 0.98 -4.64 -5.55
C GLU A 132 0.82 -4.94 -7.04
N LEU A 133 0.27 -6.11 -7.36
CA LEU A 133 -0.07 -6.49 -8.73
C LEU A 133 -1.58 -6.36 -8.91
N GLU A 134 -2.00 -5.87 -10.07
CA GLU A 134 -3.41 -5.79 -10.41
C GLU A 134 -4.06 -7.18 -10.40
N GLY A 135 -5.25 -7.28 -9.80
CA GLY A 135 -5.99 -8.55 -9.67
C GLY A 135 -5.53 -9.47 -8.54
N TYR A 136 -4.42 -9.17 -7.85
CA TYR A 136 -3.98 -9.96 -6.70
C TYR A 136 -4.78 -9.60 -5.45
N PRO A 137 -5.09 -10.57 -4.57
CA PRO A 137 -5.87 -10.33 -3.35
C PRO A 137 -5.07 -9.69 -2.21
N ALA A 138 -3.75 -9.56 -2.36
CA ALA A 138 -2.80 -8.95 -1.42
C ALA A 138 -1.54 -8.53 -2.19
N PRO A 139 -0.70 -7.63 -1.65
CA PRO A 139 0.60 -7.32 -2.23
C PRO A 139 1.46 -8.58 -2.38
N VAL A 140 2.25 -8.67 -3.44
CA VAL A 140 3.22 -9.77 -3.61
C VAL A 140 4.43 -9.61 -2.67
N PHE A 141 4.73 -8.36 -2.31
CA PHE A 141 5.76 -8.01 -1.35
C PHE A 141 5.25 -6.94 -0.40
N LEU A 142 5.48 -7.11 0.90
CA LEU A 142 5.22 -6.10 1.92
C LEU A 142 6.41 -6.03 2.91
N LEU A 143 6.93 -4.83 3.11
CA LEU A 143 7.88 -4.51 4.17
C LEU A 143 7.21 -3.53 5.15
N TYR A 144 7.33 -3.82 6.44
CA TYR A 144 6.93 -2.94 7.53
C TYR A 144 8.11 -2.75 8.50
N SER A 145 8.32 -1.52 8.95
CA SER A 145 9.28 -1.21 10.01
C SER A 145 8.78 -0.01 10.81
N ALA A 146 8.64 -0.17 12.12
CA ALA A 146 8.32 0.90 13.05
C ALA A 146 9.47 1.14 14.05
N LYS A 147 10.18 0.08 14.42
CA LYS A 147 11.18 0.06 15.50
C LYS A 147 12.62 0.06 14.96
N LYS A 148 12.90 -0.62 13.85
CA LYS A 148 14.29 -0.74 13.37
C LYS A 148 14.82 0.60 12.86
N PRO A 149 15.99 1.06 13.35
CA PRO A 149 16.60 2.32 12.89
C PRO A 149 17.21 2.19 11.50
N SER A 150 17.53 0.98 11.05
CA SER A 150 17.97 0.70 9.70
C SER A 150 17.78 -0.78 9.36
N GLY A 151 17.84 -1.10 8.08
CA GLY A 151 17.80 -2.48 7.62
C GLY A 151 18.18 -2.63 6.16
N LYS A 152 18.57 -3.85 5.80
CA LYS A 152 18.79 -4.29 4.42
C LYS A 152 17.96 -5.54 4.17
N VAL A 153 17.27 -5.57 3.04
CA VAL A 153 16.41 -6.66 2.62
C VAL A 153 16.79 -7.04 1.20
N THR A 154 16.90 -8.33 0.92
CA THR A 154 17.02 -8.87 -0.44
C THR A 154 16.10 -10.08 -0.54
N LYS A 155 15.12 -10.01 -1.44
CA LYS A 155 14.12 -11.07 -1.63
C LYS A 155 13.75 -11.25 -3.08
N SER A 156 13.42 -12.49 -3.43
CA SER A 156 12.81 -12.82 -4.70
C SER A 156 11.30 -12.91 -4.54
N VAL A 157 10.57 -12.36 -5.51
CA VAL A 157 9.11 -12.53 -5.66
C VAL A 157 8.81 -13.14 -7.01
N ILE A 158 7.81 -14.02 -7.07
CA ILE A 158 7.34 -14.60 -8.32
C ILE A 158 6.16 -13.79 -8.84
N LEU A 159 6.30 -13.20 -10.02
CA LEU A 159 5.27 -12.42 -10.69
C LEU A 159 4.66 -13.22 -11.84
N GLN A 160 3.35 -13.40 -11.80
CA GLN A 160 2.58 -14.09 -12.84
C GLN A 160 1.36 -13.25 -13.19
N LYS A 161 0.92 -13.33 -14.46
CA LYS A 161 -0.26 -12.59 -14.94
C LYS A 161 -1.53 -12.98 -14.16
N ALA A 162 -1.71 -14.28 -13.94
CA ALA A 162 -2.78 -14.80 -13.09
C ALA A 162 -2.24 -15.06 -11.69
N VAL A 163 -3.10 -14.88 -10.68
CA VAL A 163 -2.78 -15.22 -9.29
C VAL A 163 -2.58 -16.73 -9.20
N PRO A 164 -1.40 -17.21 -8.79
CA PRO A 164 -1.18 -18.64 -8.66
C PRO A 164 -2.00 -19.22 -7.49
N GLN A 165 -2.43 -20.47 -7.58
CA GLN A 165 -3.28 -21.10 -6.54
C GLN A 165 -2.58 -21.12 -5.16
N ASP A 166 -1.26 -21.22 -5.17
CA ASP A 166 -0.40 -21.22 -3.99
C ASP A 166 0.17 -19.82 -3.67
N PHE A 167 -0.38 -18.74 -4.23
CA PHE A 167 0.07 -17.35 -3.99
C PHE A 167 0.25 -17.02 -2.51
N LYS A 168 1.47 -16.80 -2.03
CA LYS A 168 1.78 -16.32 -0.67
C LYS A 168 2.61 -15.04 -0.78
N PRO A 169 2.16 -13.92 -0.19
CA PRO A 169 2.96 -12.70 -0.11
C PRO A 169 4.30 -12.93 0.61
N VAL A 170 5.35 -12.29 0.14
CA VAL A 170 6.57 -12.11 0.92
C VAL A 170 6.34 -10.97 1.90
N PHE A 171 6.35 -11.26 3.20
CA PHE A 171 6.14 -10.26 4.24
C PHE A 171 7.33 -10.16 5.18
N ILE A 172 7.82 -8.94 5.39
CA ILE A 172 8.92 -8.65 6.31
C ILE A 172 8.47 -7.56 7.28
N SER A 173 8.68 -7.81 8.57
CA SER A 173 8.44 -6.84 9.64
C SER A 173 9.68 -6.64 10.51
N ASP A 174 9.56 -5.85 11.60
CA ASP A 174 10.61 -5.78 12.60
C ASP A 174 10.82 -7.13 13.33
N GLU A 175 9.78 -7.96 13.42
CA GLU A 175 9.83 -9.31 14.02
C GLU A 175 10.52 -10.34 13.12
N GLY A 176 10.76 -9.99 11.85
CA GLY A 176 11.43 -10.85 10.87
C GLY A 176 10.53 -11.23 9.70
N GLU A 177 11.09 -12.02 8.78
CA GLU A 177 10.38 -12.49 7.61
C GLU A 177 9.32 -13.54 7.98
N ASN A 178 8.07 -13.31 7.56
CA ASN A 178 6.94 -14.17 7.81
C ASN A 178 6.75 -14.53 9.29
N LYS A 179 7.17 -13.65 10.20
CA LYS A 179 7.01 -13.82 11.67
C LYS A 179 5.82 -13.04 12.24
N SER A 180 5.37 -12.00 11.54
CA SER A 180 4.19 -11.21 11.90
C SER A 180 2.97 -11.58 11.06
N ALA A 181 1.84 -10.96 11.34
CA ALA A 181 0.63 -11.04 10.53
C ALA A 181 0.32 -9.70 9.84
N PHE A 182 -0.52 -9.71 8.83
CA PHE A 182 -1.15 -8.50 8.32
C PHE A 182 -2.54 -8.78 7.73
N VAL A 183 -3.37 -7.74 7.72
CA VAL A 183 -4.64 -7.74 6.99
C VAL A 183 -4.52 -6.78 5.83
N HIS A 184 -4.84 -7.24 4.62
CA HIS A 184 -4.89 -6.38 3.44
C HIS A 184 -6.34 -6.20 2.99
N VAL A 185 -6.75 -4.95 2.81
CA VAL A 185 -8.09 -4.58 2.38
C VAL A 185 -8.00 -4.09 0.95
N SER A 186 -8.74 -4.71 0.04
CA SER A 186 -8.78 -4.30 -1.38
C SER A 186 -10.06 -3.51 -1.72
N THR A 187 -11.05 -3.51 -0.84
CA THR A 187 -12.33 -2.81 -1.02
C THR A 187 -12.27 -1.38 -0.50
N MET A 188 -12.75 -0.42 -1.28
CA MET A 188 -12.97 0.97 -0.84
C MET A 188 -14.25 1.08 0.03
N ASP A 189 -14.43 2.21 0.72
CA ASP A 189 -15.68 2.52 1.44
C ASP A 189 -16.09 1.53 2.55
N ALA A 190 -15.13 0.73 3.03
CA ALA A 190 -15.27 -0.12 4.20
C ALA A 190 -14.41 0.38 5.35
N THR A 191 -14.85 0.11 6.58
CA THR A 191 -14.04 0.27 7.79
C THR A 191 -13.61 -1.10 8.28
N ILE A 192 -12.32 -1.31 8.46
CA ILE A 192 -11.73 -2.55 8.99
C ILE A 192 -10.81 -2.23 10.16
N THR A 193 -10.97 -2.96 11.26
CA THR A 193 -10.14 -2.89 12.45
C THR A 193 -9.72 -4.31 12.86
N PRO A 194 -8.47 -4.71 12.60
CA PRO A 194 -7.91 -5.94 13.14
C PRO A 194 -7.48 -5.77 14.60
N ILE A 195 -7.58 -6.84 15.37
CA ILE A 195 -7.16 -6.95 16.76
C ILE A 195 -6.40 -8.28 16.89
N LEU A 196 -5.10 -8.22 17.14
CA LEU A 196 -4.24 -9.39 17.33
C LEU A 196 -3.90 -9.54 18.81
N ASN A 197 -4.22 -10.67 19.43
CA ASN A 197 -3.93 -10.95 20.84
C ASN A 197 -4.38 -9.83 21.79
N ASN A 198 -5.61 -9.32 21.58
CA ASN A 198 -6.20 -8.16 22.26
C ASN A 198 -5.51 -6.81 22.02
N VAL A 199 -4.52 -6.75 21.12
CA VAL A 199 -3.87 -5.50 20.70
C VAL A 199 -4.54 -5.01 19.42
N LYS A 200 -5.17 -3.84 19.51
CA LYS A 200 -5.84 -3.20 18.37
C LYS A 200 -4.81 -2.68 17.36
N GLY A 201 -4.94 -3.11 16.11
CA GLY A 201 -4.19 -2.57 14.98
C GLY A 201 -4.76 -1.22 14.50
N MET A 202 -4.15 -0.66 13.45
CA MET A 202 -4.69 0.53 12.81
C MET A 202 -6.07 0.23 12.21
N THR A 203 -7.00 1.18 12.32
CA THR A 203 -8.27 1.13 11.60
C THR A 203 -8.08 1.73 10.20
N LEU A 204 -8.37 0.98 9.16
CA LEU A 204 -8.57 1.53 7.81
C LEU A 204 -10.04 1.90 7.65
N ALA A 205 -10.30 3.11 7.16
CA ALA A 205 -11.65 3.61 6.93
C ALA A 205 -11.73 4.24 5.54
N GLY A 206 -12.54 3.65 4.67
CA GLY A 206 -12.83 4.14 3.32
C GLY A 206 -11.74 3.90 2.29
N MET A 207 -10.56 3.39 2.68
CA MET A 207 -9.42 3.23 1.78
C MET A 207 -8.85 1.82 1.83
N PRO A 208 -8.48 1.24 0.67
CA PRO A 208 -7.68 0.03 0.59
C PRO A 208 -6.31 0.22 1.25
N GLY A 209 -5.70 -0.90 1.65
CA GLY A 209 -4.35 -0.88 2.20
C GLY A 209 -4.04 -2.08 3.07
N SER A 210 -2.78 -2.16 3.47
CA SER A 210 -2.28 -3.21 4.37
C SER A 210 -2.18 -2.67 5.80
N ILE A 211 -2.59 -3.49 6.76
CA ILE A 211 -2.51 -3.24 8.20
C ILE A 211 -1.54 -4.27 8.78
N PRO A 212 -0.25 -3.93 8.96
CA PRO A 212 0.71 -4.79 9.63
C PRO A 212 0.33 -4.98 11.09
N LEU A 213 0.46 -6.22 11.58
CA LEU A 213 0.14 -6.64 12.93
C LEU A 213 1.35 -7.32 13.56
N GLU A 214 2.02 -6.59 14.43
CA GLU A 214 3.09 -7.11 15.30
C GLU A 214 2.50 -7.64 16.62
N GLY A 215 3.30 -8.40 17.37
CA GLY A 215 2.89 -9.03 18.62
C GLY A 215 2.40 -10.46 18.46
N VAL A 216 2.83 -11.13 17.38
CA VAL A 216 2.64 -12.58 17.24
C VAL A 216 3.53 -13.28 18.27
N LYS A 217 2.96 -14.23 19.00
CA LYS A 217 3.62 -14.94 20.10
C LYS A 217 3.82 -16.42 19.74
N PRO A 218 4.84 -17.10 20.30
CA PRO A 218 4.89 -18.56 20.28
C PRO A 218 3.62 -19.17 20.89
N GLY A 219 3.15 -20.27 20.32
CA GLY A 219 1.88 -20.90 20.67
C GLY A 219 0.68 -20.22 20.04
N LYS A 220 -0.46 -20.24 20.75
CA LYS A 220 -1.76 -19.82 20.23
C LYS A 220 -1.89 -18.30 20.14
N ASN A 221 -2.27 -17.83 18.97
CA ASN A 221 -2.61 -16.45 18.67
C ASN A 221 -4.08 -16.35 18.25
N GLU A 222 -4.70 -15.23 18.59
CA GLU A 222 -6.07 -14.89 18.17
C GLU A 222 -6.07 -13.60 17.36
N LEU A 223 -6.72 -13.62 16.21
CA LEU A 223 -6.94 -12.45 15.37
C LEU A 223 -8.45 -12.25 15.19
N VAL A 224 -8.94 -11.10 15.62
CA VAL A 224 -10.31 -10.65 15.39
C VAL A 224 -10.31 -9.53 14.36
N ILE A 225 -11.16 -9.63 13.35
CA ILE A 225 -11.33 -8.58 12.34
C ILE A 225 -12.73 -8.04 12.48
N LYS A 226 -12.82 -6.80 12.98
CA LYS A 226 -14.06 -6.04 12.99
C LYS A 226 -14.20 -5.27 11.70
N TYR A 227 -15.37 -5.32 11.09
CA TYR A 227 -15.62 -4.59 9.86
C TYR A 227 -17.05 -4.06 9.77
N LYS A 228 -17.20 -2.96 9.05
CA LYS A 228 -18.50 -2.40 8.65
C LYS A 228 -18.36 -1.69 7.32
N ALA A 229 -19.41 -1.69 6.53
CA ALA A 229 -19.48 -0.94 5.29
C ALA A 229 -20.95 -0.60 5.00
N ASP A 230 -21.19 0.49 4.28
CA ASP A 230 -22.55 0.85 3.88
C ASP A 230 -22.93 0.00 2.65
N PRO A 231 -24.02 -0.79 2.68
CA PRO A 231 -24.45 -1.58 1.53
C PRO A 231 -24.83 -0.72 0.31
N SER A 232 -25.10 0.57 0.47
CA SER A 232 -25.37 1.49 -0.65
C SER A 232 -24.11 1.80 -1.46
N SER A 233 -22.93 1.88 -0.82
CA SER A 233 -21.64 2.14 -1.47
C SER A 233 -20.84 0.86 -1.73
N THR A 234 -20.90 -0.11 -0.82
CA THR A 234 -20.08 -1.32 -0.84
C THR A 234 -20.96 -2.56 -0.79
N LYS A 235 -21.06 -3.29 -1.92
CA LYS A 235 -21.81 -4.56 -1.98
C LYS A 235 -21.00 -5.76 -1.49
N GLU A 236 -19.69 -5.72 -1.70
CA GLU A 236 -18.78 -6.80 -1.34
C GLU A 236 -17.51 -6.26 -0.68
N LEU A 237 -17.21 -6.78 0.49
CA LEU A 237 -15.97 -6.55 1.21
C LEU A 237 -14.97 -7.66 0.88
N LYS A 238 -13.81 -7.26 0.37
CA LYS A 238 -12.69 -8.14 0.03
C LYS A 238 -11.49 -7.78 0.88
N PHE A 239 -10.97 -8.77 1.58
CA PHE A 239 -9.74 -8.64 2.37
C PHE A 239 -8.99 -9.96 2.45
N ALA A 240 -7.68 -9.86 2.65
CA ALA A 240 -6.80 -10.98 2.91
C ALA A 240 -6.31 -10.95 4.35
N VAL A 241 -6.17 -12.13 4.94
CA VAL A 241 -5.54 -12.35 6.24
C VAL A 241 -4.31 -13.21 6.02
N ILE A 242 -3.14 -12.64 6.30
CA ILE A 242 -1.86 -13.31 6.12
C ILE A 242 -1.21 -13.47 7.50
N THR A 243 -0.89 -14.70 7.86
CA THR A 243 -0.24 -15.08 9.11
C THR A 243 1.06 -15.83 8.79
N PRO A 244 1.93 -16.09 9.79
CA PRO A 244 3.10 -16.94 9.60
C PRO A 244 2.77 -18.31 8.99
N GLU A 245 1.69 -18.93 9.47
CA GLU A 245 1.29 -20.28 9.10
C GLU A 245 0.48 -20.34 7.80
N TRP A 246 -0.53 -19.50 7.68
CA TRP A 246 -1.52 -19.61 6.61
C TRP A 246 -1.96 -18.25 6.08
N LYS A 247 -2.65 -18.30 4.95
CA LYS A 247 -3.29 -17.17 4.29
C LYS A 247 -4.76 -17.49 4.01
N LYS A 248 -5.64 -16.50 4.13
CA LYS A 248 -7.04 -16.60 3.72
C LYS A 248 -7.43 -15.37 2.93
N PHE A 249 -8.07 -15.58 1.78
CA PHE A 249 -8.65 -14.53 0.96
C PHE A 249 -10.16 -14.60 1.14
N ILE A 250 -10.76 -13.49 1.59
CA ILE A 250 -12.13 -13.47 2.08
C ILE A 250 -12.93 -12.45 1.28
N THR A 251 -14.09 -12.88 0.79
CA THR A 251 -15.12 -12.03 0.20
C THR A 251 -16.38 -12.16 1.04
N LYS A 252 -16.91 -11.04 1.54
CA LYS A 252 -18.14 -10.97 2.32
C LYS A 252 -19.15 -10.08 1.61
N LYS A 253 -20.37 -10.58 1.43
CA LYS A 253 -21.49 -9.75 0.98
C LYS A 253 -21.92 -8.82 2.11
N ILE A 254 -22.10 -7.55 1.80
CA ILE A 254 -22.57 -6.53 2.75
C ILE A 254 -24.05 -6.30 2.48
N THR A 255 -24.88 -6.69 3.45
CA THR A 255 -26.34 -6.66 3.39
C THR A 255 -26.94 -5.53 4.23
N ASP A 256 -26.18 -5.03 5.19
CA ASP A 256 -26.62 -4.08 6.20
C ASP A 256 -25.37 -3.36 6.77
N PRO A 257 -25.53 -2.16 7.34
CA PRO A 257 -24.41 -1.33 7.80
C PRO A 257 -23.87 -1.69 9.19
N SER A 258 -24.36 -2.75 9.82
CA SER A 258 -23.92 -3.12 11.18
C SER A 258 -22.46 -3.56 11.21
N GLU A 259 -21.80 -3.35 12.35
CA GLU A 259 -20.47 -3.88 12.59
C GLU A 259 -20.54 -5.40 12.77
N LYS A 260 -19.70 -6.11 12.03
CA LYS A 260 -19.55 -7.56 12.06
C LYS A 260 -18.14 -7.92 12.49
N GLU A 261 -17.95 -9.13 12.98
CA GLU A 261 -16.65 -9.64 13.40
C GLU A 261 -16.36 -11.02 12.82
N GLU A 262 -15.09 -11.26 12.47
CA GLU A 262 -14.57 -12.57 12.08
C GLU A 262 -13.39 -12.91 12.99
N LYS A 263 -13.41 -14.13 13.54
CA LYS A 263 -12.38 -14.61 14.48
C LYS A 263 -11.54 -15.69 13.82
N PHE A 264 -10.24 -15.58 13.99
CA PHE A 264 -9.24 -16.51 13.49
C PHE A 264 -8.29 -16.90 14.62
N THR A 265 -7.82 -18.14 14.58
CA THR A 265 -6.76 -18.62 15.47
C THR A 265 -5.65 -19.25 14.65
N PHE A 266 -4.42 -19.13 15.14
CA PHE A 266 -3.23 -19.72 14.52
C PHE A 266 -2.16 -19.97 15.58
N ASN A 267 -1.29 -20.95 15.36
CA ASN A 267 -0.28 -21.41 16.31
C ASN A 267 1.12 -21.22 15.76
N VAL A 268 1.93 -20.33 16.34
CA VAL A 268 3.32 -20.18 15.86
C VAL A 268 4.24 -21.09 16.65
N LYS A 269 5.05 -21.88 15.93
CA LYS A 269 6.11 -22.71 16.51
C LYS A 269 7.26 -21.87 17.04
#